data_AF-A0A9D1PLE1-F1
#
_entry.id   AF-A0A9D1PLE1-F1
#
_cell.length_a   1.000
_cell.length_b   1.000
_cell.length_c   1.000
_cell.angle_alpha   90.00
_cell.angle_beta   90.00
_cell.angle_gamma   90.00
#
_symmetry.space_group_name_H-M   'P 1'
#
loop_
_entity.id
_entity.type
_entity.pdbx_description
1 polymer ?
#
loop_
_entity_poly.entity_id
_entity_poly.type
_entity_poly.pdbx_seq_one_letter_code
_entity_poly.pdbx_strand_id
1 'polypeptide(L)'
;MEIITEKLIYIAIFIFIIHSIETLAYAVRLSGARVKMIASALSLFNIMVMISRLANMMQQPFTGSLIDTAPDNNAQEFVATQFRFLIGASTVGTFFGVLLLPTFIALFSRAIVHLSEEKGS
;
A
#
# COMPACT_ATOMS: atom_id res chain seq x y z
N MET A 1 -11.64 24.51 -13.68
CA MET A 1 -10.83 23.78 -12.68
C MET A 1 -10.01 22.76 -13.43
N GLU A 2 -8.72 22.67 -13.16
CA GLU A 2 -7.89 21.59 -13.70
C GLU A 2 -8.36 20.25 -13.11
N ILE A 3 -8.37 19.21 -13.95
CA ILE A 3 -8.67 17.84 -13.51
C ILE A 3 -7.53 17.35 -12.61
N ILE A 4 -6.30 17.83 -12.75
CA ILE A 4 -5.19 17.38 -11.91
C ILE A 4 -4.88 18.45 -10.89
N THR A 5 -5.38 18.28 -9.66
CA THR A 5 -5.06 19.16 -8.54
C THR A 5 -3.84 18.62 -7.79
N GLU A 6 -3.04 19.49 -7.15
CA GLU A 6 -1.93 19.08 -6.27
C GLU A 6 -2.37 18.03 -5.23
N LYS A 7 -3.56 18.22 -4.65
CA LYS A 7 -4.20 17.27 -3.74
C LYS A 7 -4.38 15.88 -4.36
N LEU A 8 -4.82 15.80 -5.62
CA LEU A 8 -4.98 14.51 -6.32
C LEU A 8 -3.63 13.80 -6.44
N ILE A 9 -2.55 14.53 -6.75
CA ILE A 9 -1.20 13.97 -6.87
C ILE A 9 -0.75 13.40 -5.53
N TYR A 10 -0.92 14.13 -4.42
CA TYR A 10 -0.57 13.64 -3.09
C TYR A 10 -1.36 12.37 -2.73
N ILE A 11 -2.67 12.36 -2.99
CA ILE A 11 -3.53 11.19 -2.74
C ILE A 11 -3.07 10.00 -3.61
N ALA A 12 -2.76 10.21 -4.88
CA ALA A 12 -2.29 9.19 -5.79
C ALA A 12 -0.95 8.57 -5.35
N ILE A 13 0.00 9.39 -4.86
CA ILE A 13 1.27 8.90 -4.30
C ILE A 13 1.02 8.05 -3.05
N PHE A 14 0.12 8.47 -2.16
CA PHE A 14 -0.27 7.67 -1.01
C PHE A 14 -0.86 6.32 -1.42
N ILE A 15 -1.82 6.32 -2.37
CA ILE A 15 -2.42 5.09 -2.91
C ILE A 15 -1.35 4.17 -3.49
N PHE A 16 -0.41 4.72 -4.27
CA PHE A 16 0.68 3.97 -4.88
C PHE A 16 1.54 3.27 -3.82
N ILE A 17 1.96 3.98 -2.77
CA ILE A 17 2.78 3.43 -1.68
C ILE A 17 2.00 2.35 -0.92
N ILE A 18 0.74 2.64 -0.58
CA ILE A 18 -0.14 1.71 0.13
C ILE A 18 -0.28 0.39 -0.64
N HIS A 19 -0.64 0.44 -1.92
CA HIS A 19 -0.84 -0.77 -2.73
C HIS A 19 0.48 -1.52 -2.96
N SER A 20 1.61 -0.82 -3.00
CA SER A 20 2.94 -1.45 -3.03
C SER A 20 3.19 -2.23 -1.74
N ILE A 21 2.94 -1.63 -0.56
CA ILE A 21 3.11 -2.28 0.75
C ILE A 21 2.19 -3.50 0.90
N GLU A 22 0.91 -3.37 0.51
CA GLU A 22 -0.05 -4.49 0.56
C GLU A 22 0.40 -5.66 -0.30
N THR A 23 0.90 -5.37 -1.51
CA THR A 23 1.44 -6.38 -2.41
C THR A 23 2.69 -7.02 -1.82
N LEU A 24 3.61 -6.23 -1.26
CA LEU A 24 4.84 -6.72 -0.64
C LEU A 24 4.58 -7.51 0.64
N ALA A 25 3.50 -7.27 1.36
CA ALA A 25 3.14 -8.04 2.55
C ALA A 25 2.93 -9.54 2.22
N TYR A 26 2.52 -9.89 0.99
CA TYR A 26 2.44 -11.28 0.57
C TYR A 26 3.80 -11.98 0.53
N ALA A 27 4.89 -11.25 0.25
CA ALA A 27 6.26 -11.81 0.27
C ALA A 27 6.63 -12.36 1.65
N VAL A 28 6.14 -11.74 2.74
CA VAL A 28 6.45 -12.15 4.11
C VAL A 28 6.02 -13.59 4.39
N ARG A 29 4.86 -14.02 3.88
CA ARG A 29 4.36 -15.39 4.06
C ARG A 29 5.25 -16.41 3.33
N LEU A 30 5.64 -16.10 2.11
CA LEU A 30 6.54 -16.94 1.33
C LEU A 30 7.94 -17.01 1.97
N SER A 31 8.46 -15.88 2.44
CA SER A 31 9.73 -15.82 3.18
C SER A 31 9.67 -16.65 4.47
N GLY A 32 8.58 -16.57 5.23
CA GLY A 32 8.35 -17.35 6.44
C GLY A 32 8.33 -18.85 6.20
N ALA A 33 7.67 -19.30 5.13
CA ALA A 33 7.68 -20.69 4.72
C ALA A 33 9.09 -21.15 4.33
N ARG A 34 9.84 -20.31 3.60
CA ARG A 34 11.22 -20.61 3.19
C ARG A 34 12.18 -20.79 4.36
N VAL A 35 12.05 -19.98 5.42
CA VAL A 35 12.89 -20.06 6.62
C VAL A 35 12.30 -20.96 7.72
N LYS A 36 11.14 -21.58 7.49
CA LYS A 36 10.40 -22.44 8.44
C LYS A 36 9.98 -21.75 9.75
N MET A 37 9.84 -20.43 9.75
CA MET A 37 9.55 -19.61 10.94
C MET A 37 8.26 -18.83 10.76
N ILE A 38 7.15 -19.58 10.67
CA ILE A 38 5.83 -19.03 10.32
C ILE A 38 5.31 -18.04 11.37
N ALA A 39 5.56 -18.28 12.66
CA ALA A 39 5.11 -17.39 13.73
C ALA A 39 5.76 -16.00 13.65
N SER A 40 7.08 -15.94 13.50
CA SER A 40 7.83 -14.69 13.34
C SER A 40 7.44 -13.97 12.05
N ALA A 41 7.23 -14.71 10.95
CA ALA A 41 6.71 -14.17 9.70
C ALA A 41 5.30 -13.58 9.85
N LEU A 42 4.41 -14.23 10.61
CA LEU A 42 3.06 -13.74 10.86
C LEU A 42 3.08 -12.43 11.65
N SER A 43 3.98 -12.31 12.63
CA SER A 43 4.19 -11.06 13.36
C SER A 43 4.62 -9.92 12.42
N LEU A 44 5.62 -10.16 11.57
CA LEU A 44 6.07 -9.17 10.58
C LEU A 44 4.97 -8.80 9.58
N PHE A 45 4.19 -9.79 9.12
CA PHE A 45 3.04 -9.57 8.24
C PHE A 45 1.99 -8.65 8.89
N ASN A 46 1.67 -8.91 10.17
CA ASN A 46 0.70 -8.09 10.90
C ASN A 46 1.18 -6.65 11.06
N ILE A 47 2.47 -6.43 11.34
CA ILE A 47 3.05 -5.08 11.41
C ILE A 47 2.92 -4.37 10.06
N MET A 48 3.32 -5.04 8.96
CA MET A 48 3.24 -4.49 7.60
C MET A 48 1.80 -4.10 7.22
N VAL A 49 0.83 -5.00 7.45
CA VAL A 49 -0.59 -4.74 7.14
C VAL A 49 -1.18 -3.66 8.04
N MET A 50 -0.77 -3.59 9.31
CA MET A 50 -1.22 -2.54 10.22
C MET A 50 -0.79 -1.16 9.72
N ILE A 51 0.47 -1.02 9.26
CA ILE A 51 0.98 0.22 8.67
C ILE A 51 0.18 0.59 7.41
N SER A 52 -0.06 -0.36 6.51
CA SER A 52 -0.89 -0.11 5.32
C SER A 52 -2.31 0.36 5.69
N ARG A 53 -2.93 -0.31 6.66
CA ARG A 53 -4.29 0.01 7.10
C ARG A 53 -4.37 1.39 7.73
N LEU A 54 -3.37 1.76 8.54
CA LEU A 54 -3.26 3.09 9.11
C LEU A 54 -3.13 4.15 8.01
N ALA A 55 -2.25 3.93 7.04
CA ALA A 55 -2.08 4.83 5.90
C ALA A 55 -3.37 4.98 5.08
N ASN A 56 -4.08 3.88 4.81
CA ASN A 56 -5.39 3.89 4.17
C ASN A 56 -6.42 4.71 4.96
N MET A 57 -6.48 4.53 6.28
CA MET A 57 -7.42 5.25 7.13
C MET A 57 -7.13 6.75 7.15
N MET A 58 -5.85 7.13 7.15
CA MET A 58 -5.43 8.53 7.02
C MET A 58 -5.71 9.12 5.64
N GLN A 59 -5.58 8.32 4.58
CA GLN A 59 -5.76 8.74 3.18
C GLN A 59 -7.24 9.00 2.84
N GLN A 60 -8.18 8.24 3.43
CA GLN A 60 -9.60 8.30 3.09
C GLN A 60 -10.24 9.70 3.22
N PRO A 61 -10.04 10.47 4.32
CA PRO A 61 -10.55 11.84 4.42
C PRO A 61 -10.06 12.78 3.31
N PHE A 62 -8.81 12.62 2.86
CA PHE A 62 -8.28 13.41 1.74
C PHE A 62 -9.00 13.05 0.43
N THR A 63 -9.31 11.77 0.23
CA THR A 63 -10.10 11.31 -0.92
C THR A 63 -11.54 11.80 -0.85
N GLY A 64 -12.20 11.73 0.32
CA GLY A 64 -13.56 12.22 0.51
C GLY A 64 -13.70 13.71 0.19
N SER A 65 -12.71 14.51 0.60
CA SER A 65 -12.70 15.93 0.31
C SER A 65 -12.40 16.29 -1.16
N LEU A 66 -12.16 15.32 -2.06
CA LEU A 66 -12.25 15.56 -3.52
C LEU A 66 -13.71 15.72 -3.96
N ILE A 67 -14.63 15.03 -3.28
CA ILE A 67 -16.08 15.13 -3.53
C ILE A 67 -16.59 16.48 -3.01
N ASP A 68 -16.14 16.89 -1.81
CA ASP A 68 -16.56 18.16 -1.19
C ASP A 68 -16.09 19.40 -1.98
N THR A 69 -15.03 19.27 -2.78
CA THR A 69 -14.48 20.38 -3.60
C THR A 69 -14.90 20.27 -5.08
N ALA A 70 -15.78 19.31 -5.42
CA ALA A 70 -16.21 19.12 -6.81
C ALA A 70 -17.06 20.31 -7.29
N PRO A 71 -16.91 20.75 -8.56
CA PRO A 71 -17.75 21.79 -9.13
C PRO A 71 -19.23 21.38 -9.16
N ASP A 72 -20.13 22.34 -8.92
CA ASP A 72 -21.59 22.13 -9.01
C ASP A 72 -22.04 21.71 -10.42
N ASN A 73 -21.30 22.13 -11.46
CA ASN A 73 -21.51 21.65 -12.82
C ASN A 73 -20.68 20.38 -13.09
N ASN A 74 -21.33 19.34 -13.62
CA ASN A 74 -20.67 18.08 -14.00
C ASN A 74 -19.84 17.41 -12.88
N ALA A 75 -20.22 17.58 -11.60
CA ALA A 75 -19.53 17.00 -10.44
C ALA A 75 -19.23 15.50 -10.61
N GLN A 76 -20.19 14.74 -11.12
CA GLN A 76 -20.07 13.30 -11.31
C GLN A 76 -18.96 12.93 -12.31
N GLU A 77 -18.89 13.63 -13.45
CA GLU A 77 -17.88 13.37 -14.48
C GLU A 77 -16.48 13.80 -14.02
N PHE A 78 -16.41 14.92 -13.32
CA PHE A 78 -15.16 15.42 -12.73
C PHE A 78 -14.59 14.44 -11.71
N VAL A 79 -15.41 14.03 -10.73
CA VAL A 79 -15.03 13.06 -9.69
C VAL A 79 -14.73 11.70 -10.31
N ALA A 80 -15.51 11.22 -11.29
CA ALA A 80 -15.22 9.96 -11.97
C ALA A 80 -13.83 9.97 -12.63
N THR A 81 -13.42 11.10 -13.21
CA THR A 81 -12.09 11.24 -13.80
C THR A 81 -10.99 11.24 -12.74
N GLN A 82 -11.21 11.88 -11.57
CA GLN A 82 -10.31 11.79 -10.42
C GLN A 82 -10.11 10.33 -9.98
N PHE A 83 -11.21 9.60 -9.78
CA PHE A 83 -11.19 8.22 -9.32
C PHE A 83 -10.51 7.29 -10.33
N ARG A 84 -10.70 7.50 -11.64
CA ARG A 84 -9.96 6.76 -12.67
C ARG A 84 -8.45 6.95 -12.54
N PHE A 85 -7.99 8.16 -12.25
CA PHE A 85 -6.58 8.44 -12.00
C PHE A 85 -6.08 7.73 -10.73
N LEU A 86 -6.86 7.77 -9.64
CA LEU A 86 -6.54 7.07 -8.39
C LEU A 86 -6.47 5.54 -8.57
N ILE A 87 -7.39 4.95 -9.35
CA ILE A 87 -7.36 3.52 -9.72
C ILE A 87 -6.15 3.21 -10.62
N GLY A 88 -5.76 4.14 -11.48
CA GLY A 88 -4.51 4.03 -12.23
C GLY A 88 -3.29 3.98 -11.31
N ALA A 89 -3.24 4.85 -10.30
CA ALA A 89 -2.16 4.89 -9.31
C ALA A 89 -2.09 3.60 -8.47
N SER A 90 -3.23 3.04 -8.05
CA SER A 90 -3.24 1.76 -7.33
C SER A 90 -2.71 0.62 -8.19
N THR A 91 -3.12 0.57 -9.46
CA THR A 91 -2.65 -0.43 -10.42
C THR A 91 -1.13 -0.37 -10.58
N VAL A 92 -0.59 0.83 -10.81
CA VAL A 92 0.86 1.05 -10.93
C VAL A 92 1.59 0.67 -9.64
N GLY A 93 1.01 0.98 -8.47
CA GLY A 93 1.53 0.57 -7.16
C GLY A 93 1.59 -0.94 -6.98
N THR A 94 0.54 -1.65 -7.36
CA THR A 94 0.53 -3.12 -7.33
C THR A 94 1.57 -3.71 -8.28
N PHE A 95 1.66 -3.23 -9.52
CA PHE A 95 2.69 -3.68 -10.46
C PHE A 95 4.11 -3.44 -9.93
N PHE A 96 4.35 -2.27 -9.35
CA PHE A 96 5.61 -1.95 -8.71
C PHE A 96 5.92 -2.87 -7.53
N GLY A 97 4.93 -3.15 -6.68
CA GLY A 97 5.03 -4.13 -5.61
C GLY A 97 5.37 -5.53 -6.11
N VAL A 98 4.71 -5.98 -7.19
CA VAL A 98 4.98 -7.28 -7.84
C VAL A 98 6.42 -7.36 -8.35
N LEU A 99 6.90 -6.32 -9.02
CA LEU A 99 8.27 -6.24 -9.52
C LEU A 99 9.30 -6.36 -8.38
N LEU A 100 8.99 -5.80 -7.22
CA LEU A 100 9.85 -5.80 -6.04
C LEU A 100 9.74 -7.08 -5.19
N LEU A 101 8.77 -7.96 -5.45
CA LEU A 101 8.59 -9.22 -4.71
C LEU A 101 9.88 -10.04 -4.55
N PRO A 102 10.66 -10.39 -5.59
CA PRO A 102 11.86 -11.23 -5.42
C PRO A 102 12.88 -10.63 -4.45
N THR A 103 13.05 -9.30 -4.50
CA THR A 103 13.94 -8.56 -3.61
C THR A 103 13.46 -8.63 -2.16
N PHE A 104 12.17 -8.36 -1.95
CA PHE A 104 11.58 -8.37 -0.61
C PHE A 104 11.46 -9.77 -0.02
N ILE A 105 11.28 -10.82 -0.84
CA ILE A 105 11.34 -12.21 -0.37
C ILE A 105 12.70 -12.48 0.28
N ALA A 106 13.79 -12.09 -0.38
CA ALA A 106 15.14 -12.27 0.15
C ALA A 106 15.39 -11.42 1.42
N LEU A 107 14.93 -10.17 1.42
CA LEU A 107 15.05 -9.26 2.55
C LEU A 107 14.29 -9.77 3.77
N PHE A 108 13.02 -10.11 3.61
CA PHE A 108 12.17 -10.58 4.70
C PHE A 108 12.62 -11.93 5.24
N SER A 109 13.18 -12.83 4.43
CA SER A 109 13.77 -14.06 4.95
C SER A 109 14.88 -13.75 5.96
N ARG A 110 15.75 -12.78 5.68
CA ARG A 110 16.79 -12.35 6.64
C ARG A 110 16.20 -11.66 7.86
N ALA A 111 15.23 -10.77 7.66
CA ALA A 111 14.57 -10.06 8.75
C ALA A 111 13.84 -11.01 9.72
N ILE A 112 13.17 -12.05 9.21
CA ILE A 112 12.47 -13.05 10.02
C ILE A 112 13.44 -13.87 10.85
N VAL A 113 14.60 -14.26 10.29
CA VAL A 113 15.64 -14.98 11.03
C VAL A 113 16.13 -14.13 12.20
N HIS A 114 16.50 -12.88 11.94
CA HIS A 114 16.98 -11.96 12.97
C HIS A 114 15.94 -11.69 14.06
N LEU A 115 14.68 -11.46 13.66
CA LEU A 115 13.57 -11.24 14.58
C LEU A 115 13.33 -12.42 15.53
N SER A 116 13.64 -13.64 15.10
CA SER A 116 13.48 -14.82 15.95
C SER A 116 14.70 -15.12 16.80
N GLU A 117 15.91 -14.80 16.35
CA GLU A 117 17.13 -14.91 17.14
C GLU A 117 17.07 -13.94 18.33
N GLU A 118 16.60 -12.70 18.13
CA GLU A 118 16.43 -11.71 19.20
C GLU A 118 15.32 -12.07 20.20
N LYS A 119 14.37 -12.92 19.82
CA LYS A 119 13.28 -13.40 20.70
C LYS A 119 13.42 -14.88 21.09
N GLY A 120 14.59 -15.48 20.85
CA GLY A 120 14.89 -16.87 21.20
C GLY A 120 14.93 -17.07 22.71
N SER A 121 13.81 -17.53 23.27
CA SER A 121 13.82 -18.49 24.36
C SER A 121 14.09 -19.89 23.82
#